data_AF-A0A4U6AQH7-F1
#
_entry.id   AF-A0A4U6AQH7-F1
#
_cell.length_a   1.000
_cell.length_b   1.000
_cell.length_c   1.000
_cell.angle_alpha   90.00
_cell.angle_beta   90.00
_cell.angle_gamma   90.00
#
_symmetry.space_group_name_H-M   'P 1'
#
loop_
_entity.id
_entity.type
_entity.pdbx_description
1 polymer ?
#
loop_
_entity_poly.entity_id
_entity_poly.type
_entity_poly.pdbx_seq_one_letter_code
_entity_poly.pdbx_strand_id
1 'polypeptide(L)'
;MRAISDEHAAIIKDATAAAYEALGGVSRAAEALNVATSTLTKYASHGDEWRENFIRLDLAVELDRRCDHPFLLTAMTRVVNDERVSAFGAVTASAILRLDGVLDDVVREVATAIEDGHIDAGERRAIRARIVAAKQYLAKLDAMMAGAGG
;
A
#
# COMPACT_ATOMS: atom_id res chain seq x y z
N MET A 1 -15.80 -20.44 11.32
CA MET A 1 -14.91 -20.80 10.20
C MET A 1 -14.90 -19.61 9.26
N ARG A 2 -13.75 -18.95 9.08
CA ARG A 2 -13.62 -17.79 8.20
C ARG A 2 -13.37 -18.27 6.77
N ALA A 3 -13.90 -17.53 5.79
CA ALA A 3 -13.74 -17.86 4.37
C ALA A 3 -12.35 -17.49 3.81
N ILE A 4 -11.66 -16.54 4.45
CA ILE A 4 -10.30 -16.10 4.12
C ILE A 4 -9.32 -16.49 5.23
N SER A 5 -8.04 -16.65 4.89
CA SER A 5 -6.96 -16.93 5.85
C SER A 5 -6.73 -15.74 6.79
N ASP A 6 -6.03 -15.97 7.91
CA ASP A 6 -5.64 -14.89 8.82
C ASP A 6 -4.66 -13.91 8.17
N GLU A 7 -3.77 -14.40 7.29
CA GLU A 7 -2.88 -13.57 6.47
C GLU A 7 -3.69 -12.65 5.53
N HIS A 8 -4.67 -13.19 4.81
CA HIS A 8 -5.54 -12.40 3.94
C HIS A 8 -6.40 -11.40 4.73
N ALA A 9 -6.83 -11.78 5.94
CA ALA A 9 -7.55 -10.87 6.83
C ALA A 9 -6.67 -9.69 7.28
N ALA A 10 -5.40 -9.96 7.61
CA ALA A 10 -4.44 -8.92 7.98
C ALA A 10 -4.21 -7.93 6.83
N ILE A 11 -4.00 -8.42 5.61
CA ILE A 11 -3.83 -7.59 4.41
C ILE A 11 -5.01 -6.61 4.22
N ILE A 12 -6.24 -7.07 4.41
CA ILE A 12 -7.44 -6.22 4.28
C ILE A 12 -7.51 -5.18 5.40
N LYS A 13 -7.16 -5.56 6.64
CA LYS A 13 -7.17 -4.67 7.80
C LYS A 13 -6.10 -3.57 7.67
N ASP A 14 -4.91 -3.93 7.23
CA ASP A 14 -3.81 -2.98 6.99
C ASP A 14 -4.16 -2.01 5.87
N ALA A 15 -4.73 -2.50 4.76
CA ALA A 15 -5.21 -1.63 3.68
C ALA A 15 -6.32 -0.68 4.16
N THR A 16 -7.21 -1.14 5.03
CA THR A 16 -8.25 -0.30 5.66
C THR A 16 -7.61 0.81 6.50
N ALA A 17 -6.61 0.49 7.31
CA ALA A 17 -5.88 1.46 8.12
C ALA A 17 -5.14 2.49 7.26
N ALA A 18 -4.40 2.02 6.24
CA ALA A 18 -3.65 2.88 5.33
C ALA A 18 -4.55 3.87 4.57
N ALA A 19 -5.74 3.42 4.15
CA ALA A 19 -6.72 4.30 3.51
C ALA A 19 -7.28 5.37 4.47
N TYR A 20 -7.46 5.04 5.76
CA TYR A 20 -7.81 6.05 6.76
C TYR A 20 -6.72 7.10 6.91
N GLU A 21 -5.46 6.67 7.01
CA GLU A 21 -4.31 7.58 7.13
C GLU A 21 -4.15 8.48 5.90
N ALA A 22 -4.35 7.95 4.70
CA ALA A 22 -4.32 8.73 3.46
C ALA A 22 -5.36 9.86 3.42
N LEU A 23 -6.50 9.70 4.11
CA LEU A 23 -7.52 10.75 4.27
C LEU A 23 -7.26 11.71 5.43
N GLY A 24 -6.17 11.50 6.18
CA GLY A 24 -5.82 12.28 7.38
C GLY A 24 -6.39 11.70 8.67
N GLY A 25 -6.53 10.37 8.73
CA GLY A 25 -6.87 9.59 9.92
C GLY A 25 -8.34 9.15 9.99
N VAL A 26 -8.61 8.23 10.92
CA VAL A 26 -9.92 7.57 11.08
C VAL A 26 -11.10 8.54 11.29
N SER A 27 -10.87 9.68 11.95
CA SER A 27 -11.91 10.70 12.15
C SER A 27 -12.33 11.38 10.85
N ARG A 28 -11.39 11.67 9.94
CA ARG A 28 -11.70 12.25 8.63
C ARG A 28 -12.36 11.23 7.71
N ALA A 29 -11.93 9.97 7.79
CA ALA A 29 -12.60 8.86 7.10
C ALA A 29 -14.05 8.68 7.58
N ALA A 30 -14.29 8.79 8.89
CA ALA A 30 -15.63 8.72 9.50
C ALA A 30 -16.56 9.82 8.98
N GLU A 31 -16.08 11.06 8.94
CA GLU A 31 -16.81 12.20 8.38
C GLU A 31 -17.09 12.00 6.88
N ALA A 32 -16.08 11.61 6.12
CA ALA A 32 -16.17 11.39 4.67
C ALA A 32 -17.20 10.31 4.29
N LEU A 33 -17.25 9.23 5.07
CA LEU A 33 -18.14 8.10 4.85
C LEU A 33 -19.50 8.22 5.56
N ASN A 34 -19.68 9.23 6.42
CA ASN A 34 -20.84 9.36 7.30
C ASN A 34 -21.08 8.11 8.16
N VAL A 35 -20.01 7.61 8.79
CA VAL A 35 -20.02 6.42 9.66
C VAL A 35 -19.37 6.76 10.99
N ALA A 36 -19.86 6.21 12.09
CA ALA A 36 -19.26 6.43 13.41
C ALA A 36 -17.80 5.93 13.47
N THR A 37 -16.90 6.74 14.04
CA THR A 37 -15.48 6.40 14.21
C THR A 37 -15.28 5.06 14.92
N SER A 38 -16.10 4.76 15.93
CA SER A 38 -16.06 3.49 16.67
C SER A 38 -16.35 2.26 15.79
N THR A 39 -17.09 2.42 14.70
CA THR A 39 -17.31 1.37 13.70
C THR A 39 -16.07 1.20 12.83
N LEU A 40 -15.49 2.31 12.34
CA LEU A 40 -14.31 2.27 11.48
C LEU A 40 -13.08 1.71 12.18
N THR A 41 -12.87 2.03 13.47
CA THR A 41 -11.78 1.48 14.28
C THR A 41 -11.82 -0.05 14.34
N LYS A 42 -13.01 -0.65 14.41
CA LYS A 42 -13.16 -2.13 14.43
C LYS A 42 -12.70 -2.75 13.11
N TYR A 43 -12.96 -2.08 11.99
CA TYR A 43 -12.60 -2.58 10.66
C TYR A 43 -11.09 -2.65 10.44
N ALA A 44 -10.33 -1.72 11.02
CA ALA A 44 -8.86 -1.70 10.92
C ALA A 44 -8.16 -2.45 12.08
N SER A 45 -8.89 -2.92 13.09
CA SER A 45 -8.30 -3.51 14.29
C SER A 45 -7.91 -4.98 14.09
N HIS A 46 -6.69 -5.33 14.50
CA HIS A 46 -6.19 -6.72 14.59
C HIS A 46 -6.56 -7.43 15.89
N GLY A 47 -7.29 -6.76 16.81
CA GLY A 47 -7.73 -7.36 18.07
C GLY A 47 -8.65 -8.56 17.85
N ASP A 48 -8.50 -9.60 18.68
CA ASP A 48 -9.27 -10.85 18.57
C ASP A 48 -10.78 -10.62 18.63
N GLU A 49 -11.23 -9.61 19.38
CA GLU A 49 -12.63 -9.27 19.51
C GLU A 49 -13.23 -8.62 18.24
N TRP A 50 -12.38 -8.07 17.36
CA TRP A 50 -12.76 -7.44 16.08
C TRP A 50 -12.23 -8.20 14.88
N ARG A 51 -11.75 -9.43 15.07
CA ARG A 51 -11.09 -10.23 14.03
C ARG A 51 -12.01 -10.52 12.85
N GLU A 52 -13.32 -10.64 13.07
CA GLU A 52 -14.34 -10.87 12.03
C GLU A 52 -14.93 -9.56 11.46
N ASN A 53 -14.52 -8.40 11.97
CA ASN A 53 -15.05 -7.12 11.54
C ASN A 53 -14.22 -6.57 10.38
N PHE A 54 -14.86 -6.40 9.23
CA PHE A 54 -14.25 -5.83 8.03
C PHE A 54 -15.09 -4.69 7.48
N ILE A 55 -14.44 -3.77 6.79
CA ILE A 55 -15.13 -2.68 6.09
C ILE A 55 -16.10 -3.26 5.06
N ARG A 56 -17.31 -2.69 4.98
CA ARG A 56 -18.29 -3.09 3.96
C ARG A 56 -17.81 -2.68 2.58
N LEU A 57 -18.15 -3.47 1.56
CA LEU A 57 -17.72 -3.26 0.19
C LEU A 57 -18.08 -1.86 -0.35
N ASP A 58 -19.29 -1.36 -0.06
CA ASP A 58 -19.72 -0.03 -0.49
C ASP A 58 -18.86 1.09 0.13
N LEU A 59 -18.53 0.96 1.43
CA LEU A 59 -17.64 1.89 2.12
C LEU A 59 -16.20 1.80 1.61
N ALA A 60 -15.70 0.59 1.34
CA ALA A 60 -14.36 0.37 0.78
C ALA A 60 -14.19 1.04 -0.59
N VAL A 61 -15.20 0.91 -1.47
CA VAL A 61 -15.21 1.55 -2.79
C VAL A 61 -15.21 3.08 -2.65
N GLU A 62 -16.03 3.63 -1.76
CA GLU A 62 -16.08 5.08 -1.56
C GLU A 62 -14.79 5.62 -0.93
N LEU A 63 -14.16 4.84 -0.04
CA LEU A 63 -12.88 5.17 0.59
C LEU A 63 -11.76 5.23 -0.46
N ASP A 64 -11.64 4.20 -1.30
CA ASP A 64 -10.65 4.15 -2.38
C ASP A 64 -10.85 5.28 -3.40
N ARG A 65 -12.10 5.61 -3.75
CA ARG A 65 -12.41 6.70 -4.69
C ARG A 65 -11.97 8.09 -4.20
N ARG A 66 -11.84 8.25 -2.88
CA ARG A 66 -11.43 9.50 -2.23
C ARG A 66 -9.92 9.58 -1.98
N CYS A 67 -9.19 8.51 -2.23
CA CYS A 67 -7.74 8.45 -2.12
C CYS A 67 -7.09 8.53 -3.50
N ASP A 68 -5.87 9.07 -3.56
CA ASP A 68 -5.07 9.05 -4.80
C ASP A 68 -4.58 7.63 -5.18
N HIS A 69 -4.74 6.67 -4.27
CA HIS A 69 -4.40 5.27 -4.44
C HIS A 69 -5.53 4.36 -3.94
N PRO A 70 -5.98 3.35 -4.71
CA PRO A 70 -7.06 2.45 -4.30
C PRO A 70 -6.51 1.31 -3.41
N PHE A 71 -6.33 1.59 -2.12
CA PHE A 71 -5.75 0.67 -1.14
C PHE A 71 -6.52 -0.65 -1.04
N LEU A 72 -7.85 -0.59 -0.89
CA LEU A 72 -8.68 -1.77 -0.63
C LEU A 72 -8.80 -2.64 -1.87
N LEU A 73 -9.02 -2.06 -3.05
CA LEU A 73 -9.06 -2.79 -4.31
C LEU A 73 -7.71 -3.44 -4.63
N THR A 74 -6.60 -2.74 -4.35
CA THR A 74 -5.25 -3.31 -4.51
C THR A 74 -5.07 -4.51 -3.57
N ALA A 75 -5.45 -4.38 -2.30
CA ALA A 75 -5.39 -5.46 -1.33
C ALA A 75 -6.28 -6.66 -1.72
N MET A 76 -7.51 -6.41 -2.16
CA MET A 76 -8.42 -7.46 -2.63
C MET A 76 -7.86 -8.17 -3.86
N THR A 77 -7.26 -7.44 -4.81
CA THR A 77 -6.61 -8.02 -5.99
C THR A 77 -5.46 -8.95 -5.56
N ARG A 78 -4.63 -8.52 -4.60
CA ARG A 78 -3.54 -9.35 -4.06
C ARG A 78 -4.06 -10.63 -3.42
N VAL A 79 -5.13 -10.53 -2.60
CA VAL A 79 -5.75 -11.69 -1.96
C VAL A 79 -6.36 -12.66 -2.98
N VAL A 80 -7.08 -12.15 -3.98
CA VAL A 80 -7.72 -12.97 -5.03
C VAL A 80 -6.68 -13.70 -5.89
N ASN A 81 -5.57 -13.04 -6.21
CA ASN A 81 -4.50 -13.63 -7.01
C ASN A 81 -3.53 -14.49 -6.19
N ASP A 82 -3.71 -14.59 -4.87
CA ASP A 82 -2.74 -15.15 -3.91
C ASP A 82 -1.30 -14.64 -4.16
N GLU A 83 -1.21 -13.34 -4.48
CA GLU A 83 0.05 -12.70 -4.84
C GLU A 83 0.98 -12.60 -3.63
N ARG A 84 1.95 -13.52 -3.57
CA ARG A 84 3.02 -13.47 -2.57
C ARG A 84 4.11 -12.53 -3.05
N VAL A 85 4.26 -11.40 -2.36
CA VAL A 85 5.45 -10.58 -2.54
C VAL A 85 6.61 -11.23 -1.82
N SER A 86 7.64 -11.61 -2.56
CA SER A 86 8.86 -12.15 -1.96
C SER A 86 9.44 -11.14 -0.98
N ALA A 87 9.68 -11.54 0.27
CA ALA A 87 10.30 -10.64 1.25
C ALA A 87 11.63 -10.07 0.73
N PHE A 88 11.96 -8.86 1.18
CA PHE A 88 13.19 -8.14 0.83
C PHE A 88 14.49 -8.84 1.31
N GLY A 89 14.38 -9.96 2.04
CA GLY A 89 15.44 -10.54 2.85
C GLY A 89 15.52 -9.85 4.22
N ALA A 90 16.64 -9.97 4.93
CA ALA A 90 16.81 -9.26 6.20
C ALA A 90 16.92 -7.74 5.98
N VAL A 91 16.21 -6.94 6.79
CA VAL A 91 16.40 -5.49 6.87
C VAL A 91 17.74 -5.22 7.54
N THR A 92 18.74 -4.98 6.71
CA THR A 92 20.06 -4.51 7.12
C THR A 92 20.26 -3.09 6.62
N ALA A 93 21.19 -2.34 7.22
CA ALA A 93 21.58 -1.03 6.71
C ALA A 93 21.95 -1.09 5.22
N SER A 94 22.68 -2.15 4.80
CA SER A 94 23.04 -2.39 3.40
C SER A 94 21.84 -2.70 2.50
N ALA A 95 20.75 -3.27 3.03
CA ALA A 95 19.53 -3.49 2.28
C ALA A 95 18.78 -2.16 2.05
N ILE A 96 18.70 -1.31 3.07
CA ILE A 96 18.09 0.03 2.96
C ILE A 96 18.89 0.94 2.03
N LEU A 97 20.23 0.95 2.11
CA LEU A 97 21.06 1.72 1.18
C LEU A 97 20.94 1.25 -0.28
N ARG A 98 20.61 -0.02 -0.51
CA ARG A 98 20.30 -0.51 -1.87
C ARG A 98 18.94 -0.01 -2.35
N LEU A 99 17.93 0.04 -1.48
CA LEU A 99 16.64 0.67 -1.80
C LEU A 99 16.82 2.15 -2.14
N ASP A 100 17.60 2.88 -1.33
CA ASP A 100 17.96 4.28 -1.56
C ASP A 100 18.55 4.48 -2.96
N GLY A 101 19.55 3.69 -3.34
CA GLY A 101 20.13 3.73 -4.69
C GLY A 101 19.10 3.50 -5.81
N VAL A 102 18.16 2.57 -5.65
CA VAL A 102 17.10 2.33 -6.64
C VAL A 102 16.13 3.51 -6.75
N LEU A 103 15.82 4.18 -5.63
CA LEU A 103 14.98 5.38 -5.63
C LEU A 103 15.72 6.56 -6.26
N ASP A 104 16.99 6.76 -5.92
CA ASP A 104 17.87 7.77 -6.50
C ASP A 104 18.03 7.61 -8.01
N ASP A 105 18.05 6.39 -8.53
CA ASP A 105 18.06 6.15 -9.97
C ASP A 105 16.82 6.70 -10.67
N VAL A 106 15.64 6.64 -10.03
CA VAL A 106 14.42 7.28 -10.57
C VAL A 106 14.59 8.79 -10.60
N VAL A 107 15.06 9.38 -9.49
CA VAL A 107 15.24 10.84 -9.36
C VAL A 107 16.26 11.35 -10.37
N ARG A 108 17.39 10.66 -10.50
CA ARG A 108 18.46 11.00 -11.45
C ARG A 108 17.97 10.96 -12.89
N GLU A 109 17.28 9.90 -13.28
CA GLU A 109 16.76 9.79 -14.65
C GLU A 109 15.73 10.88 -14.97
N VAL A 110 14.83 11.19 -14.03
CA VAL A 110 13.87 12.28 -14.20
C VAL A 110 14.59 13.63 -14.28
N ALA A 111 15.58 13.87 -13.42
CA ALA A 111 16.35 15.11 -13.41
C ALA A 111 17.08 15.33 -14.73
N THR A 112 17.74 14.29 -15.27
CA THR A 112 18.40 14.36 -16.58
C THR A 112 17.41 14.61 -17.71
N ALA A 113 16.27 13.93 -17.72
CA ALA A 113 15.26 14.07 -18.78
C ALA A 113 14.53 15.43 -18.79
N ILE A 114 14.66 16.25 -17.75
CA ILE A 114 14.07 17.60 -17.72
C ILE A 114 15.09 18.69 -18.05
N GLU A 115 16.38 18.37 -18.22
CA GLU A 115 17.46 19.35 -18.45
C GLU A 115 17.27 20.12 -19.77
N ASP A 116 16.72 19.48 -20.80
CA ASP A 116 16.44 20.09 -22.10
C ASP A 116 15.01 20.68 -22.21
N GLY A 117 14.22 20.56 -21.14
CA GLY A 117 12.84 21.03 -21.06
C GLY A 117 11.82 20.17 -21.81
N HIS A 118 12.19 18.99 -22.33
CA HIS A 118 11.30 18.12 -23.08
C HIS A 118 11.56 16.63 -22.86
N ILE A 119 10.67 15.95 -22.13
CA ILE A 119 10.76 14.50 -21.94
C ILE A 119 10.27 13.75 -23.18
N ASP A 120 11.19 13.10 -23.88
CA ASP A 120 10.92 12.31 -25.07
C ASP A 120 10.32 10.90 -24.75
N ALA A 121 10.03 10.13 -25.81
CA ALA A 121 9.45 8.80 -25.65
C ALA A 121 10.42 7.76 -25.06
N GLY A 122 11.71 7.87 -25.38
CA GLY A 122 12.77 7.01 -24.86
C GLY A 122 13.01 7.25 -23.36
N GLU A 123 13.13 8.51 -22.97
CA GLU A 123 13.27 8.95 -21.58
C GLU A 123 12.05 8.56 -20.75
N ARG A 124 10.83 8.78 -21.27
CA ARG A 124 9.59 8.35 -20.61
C ARG A 124 9.59 6.84 -20.36
N ARG A 125 10.11 6.05 -21.29
CA ARG A 125 10.22 4.60 -21.14
C ARG A 125 11.27 4.23 -20.08
N ALA A 126 12.42 4.89 -20.09
CA ALA A 126 13.51 4.65 -19.15
C ALA A 126 13.14 5.03 -17.72
N ILE A 127 12.47 6.18 -17.54
CA ILE A 127 11.88 6.61 -16.26
C ILE A 127 10.85 5.58 -15.79
N ARG A 128 9.92 5.16 -16.66
CA ARG A 128 8.91 4.15 -16.30
C ARG A 128 9.52 2.83 -15.85
N ALA A 129 10.57 2.35 -16.51
CA ALA A 129 11.26 1.13 -16.12
C ALA A 129 11.82 1.23 -14.69
N ARG A 130 12.45 2.37 -14.35
CA ARG A 130 12.99 2.62 -13.01
C ARG A 130 11.90 2.77 -11.95
N ILE A 131 10.80 3.46 -12.27
CA ILE A 131 9.63 3.56 -11.38
C ILE A 131 9.09 2.16 -11.04
N VAL A 132 8.99 1.27 -12.03
CA VAL A 132 8.52 -0.11 -11.80
C VAL A 132 9.47 -0.87 -10.86
N ALA A 133 10.78 -0.75 -11.06
CA ALA A 133 11.76 -1.34 -10.16
C ALA A 133 11.65 -0.80 -8.73
N ALA A 134 11.56 0.52 -8.56
CA ALA A 134 11.39 1.17 -7.26
C ALA A 134 10.11 0.71 -6.54
N LYS A 135 8.99 0.62 -7.26
CA LYS A 135 7.72 0.11 -6.71
C LYS A 135 7.84 -1.31 -6.20
N GLN A 136 8.54 -2.19 -6.93
CA GLN A 136 8.78 -3.56 -6.48
C GLN A 136 9.62 -3.58 -5.20
N TYR A 137 10.67 -2.77 -5.11
CA TYR A 137 11.51 -2.70 -3.92
C TYR A 137 10.74 -2.18 -2.70
N LEU A 138 9.93 -1.13 -2.86
CA LEU A 138 9.05 -0.62 -1.80
C LEU A 138 8.01 -1.65 -1.37
N ALA A 139 7.37 -2.35 -2.31
CA ALA A 139 6.39 -3.40 -1.98
C ALA A 139 7.00 -4.55 -1.18
N LYS A 140 8.27 -4.91 -1.46
CA LYS A 140 9.00 -5.94 -0.71
C LYS A 140 9.36 -5.49 0.72
N LEU A 141 9.71 -4.22 0.90
CA LEU A 141 9.95 -3.65 2.23
C LEU A 141 8.64 -3.61 3.03
N ASP A 142 7.56 -3.11 2.43
CA ASP A 142 6.23 -3.04 3.03
C ASP A 142 5.72 -4.42 3.47
N ALA A 143 5.82 -5.44 2.60
CA ALA A 143 5.47 -6.82 2.94
C ALA A 143 6.26 -7.36 4.14
N MET A 144 7.54 -6.99 4.28
CA MET A 144 8.32 -7.37 5.46
C MET A 144 7.88 -6.63 6.72
N MET A 145 7.56 -5.33 6.63
CA MET A 145 7.09 -4.56 7.79
C MET A 145 5.74 -5.08 8.30
N ALA A 146 4.84 -5.49 7.40
CA ALA A 146 3.58 -6.14 7.76
C ALA A 146 3.77 -7.52 8.41
N GLY A 147 4.77 -8.29 7.98
CA GLY A 147 5.09 -9.63 8.52
C GLY A 147 5.91 -9.63 9.82
N ALA A 148 6.50 -8.50 10.24
CA ALA A 148 7.34 -8.41 11.44
C ALA A 148 6.54 -8.31 12.76
N GLY A 149 5.21 -8.40 12.70
CA GLY A 149 4.29 -8.35 13.84
C GLY A 149 3.83 -9.70 14.38
N GLY A 150 4.46 -10.81 14.00
CA GLY A 150 4.14 -12.18 14.46
C GLY A 150 5.02 -12.68 15.60
#